data_AF-A0A2E3QWJ3-F1
#
_entry.id   AF-A0A2E3QWJ3-F1
#
_cell.length_a   1.000
_cell.length_b   1.000
_cell.length_c   1.000
_cell.angle_alpha   90.00
_cell.angle_beta   90.00
_cell.angle_gamma   90.00
#
_symmetry.space_group_name_H-M   'P 1'
#
loop_
_entity.id
_entity.type
_entity.pdbx_description
1 polymer ?
#
loop_
_entity_poly.entity_id
_entity_poly.type
_entity_poly.pdbx_seq_one_letter_code
_entity_poly.pdbx_strand_id
1 'polypeptide(L)'
;MRLGTHLTGGVLAYTATATLFQLPWTATGVVVAAAASAAPDVDTLGSTVGRVFSPLARRIERRHGHRTLTHCYAAQLAVAVVALPLVYLGQPHLYAALVVGYASHPFLDTLTVQGVRVWWPWSDRRGVFPYYNRQPTAYRTTTGSRADSFFGAFFLVATVPLAVVQHDGYPRLVRVVQADASAAVRDFLDWSAEGYLVSVEVEADDPQHLRRLSGTFEAIGTTGQNTLLVRDSTGRTFSLGPAYTADFQPTRAVAHRGERVTVSRRRVDLAGRVLADLDGLVPTLDSGARARHLLDGQLTLTEDAGVTPDEFRFNTVEGTDRRLSLRFATLDDLDRLALSGLVVEAGVVTVRVYLSPGQAEGYSPDDPAHSAVRRVLFAHKPSEPPRLLVDEGDRVAIGDTVAVLETSALATARLDVEEAQADLAAAQAARPPASGDPVALRQRLAQAEARASRVVDRHAEGFEPLATVEAARSAAADLRSQLAQAEARAAEWHAQQAERAREAGAHLRRARLRLDRASRDAVVRSTGAGVVRRIERHDYGPDRTEVRIVLVAPRPPSTTSAASQTTQGRRP
;
A
#
# COMPACT_ATOMS: atom_id res chain seq x y z
N MET A 1 -39.96 52.54 15.16
CA MET A 1 -40.32 51.98 13.83
C MET A 1 -41.52 51.05 13.99
N ARG A 2 -41.98 50.32 12.96
CA ARG A 2 -42.97 49.24 13.16
C ARG A 2 -42.36 48.08 13.94
N LEU A 3 -43.20 47.35 14.68
CA LEU A 3 -42.77 46.15 15.42
C LEU A 3 -42.02 45.16 14.51
N GLY A 4 -42.53 44.89 13.31
CA GLY A 4 -41.88 43.98 12.36
C GLY A 4 -40.43 44.38 12.02
N THR A 5 -40.16 45.68 11.86
CA THR A 5 -38.81 46.21 11.60
C THR A 5 -37.87 46.02 12.79
N HIS A 6 -38.39 46.16 14.02
CA HIS A 6 -37.60 45.90 15.23
C HIS A 6 -37.33 44.40 15.43
N LEU A 7 -38.29 43.53 15.11
CA LEU A 7 -38.09 42.08 15.15
C LEU A 7 -37.00 41.65 14.16
N THR A 8 -37.13 42.02 12.89
CA THR A 8 -36.14 41.65 11.86
C THR A 8 -34.78 42.29 12.10
N GLY A 9 -34.74 43.54 12.58
CA GLY A 9 -33.50 44.21 12.96
C GLY A 9 -32.80 43.57 14.16
N GLY A 10 -33.56 43.12 15.16
CA GLY A 10 -33.00 42.40 16.32
C GLY A 10 -32.44 41.03 15.95
N VAL A 11 -33.14 40.29 15.09
CA VAL A 11 -32.67 39.00 14.55
C VAL A 11 -31.40 39.19 13.72
N LEU A 12 -31.35 40.23 12.87
CA LEU A 12 -30.15 40.55 12.09
C LEU A 12 -28.97 40.89 13.01
N ALA A 13 -29.18 41.76 14.00
CA ALA A 13 -28.13 42.18 14.91
C ALA A 13 -27.58 41.01 15.75
N TYR A 14 -28.45 40.12 16.23
CA TYR A 14 -28.04 38.89 16.89
C TYR A 14 -27.27 37.97 15.95
N THR A 15 -27.77 37.74 14.73
CA THR A 15 -27.11 36.85 13.75
C THR A 15 -25.72 37.38 13.40
N ALA A 16 -25.59 38.69 13.13
CA ALA A 16 -24.30 39.32 12.89
C ALA A 16 -23.33 39.18 14.09
N THR A 17 -23.84 39.36 15.31
CA THR A 17 -23.03 39.19 16.53
C THR A 17 -22.58 37.74 16.70
N ALA A 18 -23.49 36.78 16.50
CA ALA A 18 -23.18 35.36 16.58
C ALA A 18 -22.13 34.96 15.53
N THR A 19 -22.19 35.53 14.32
CA THR A 19 -21.19 35.34 13.27
C THR A 19 -19.83 35.92 13.61
N LEU A 20 -19.77 37.17 14.05
CA LEU A 20 -18.50 37.85 14.31
C LEU A 20 -17.77 37.30 15.55
N PHE A 21 -18.52 36.95 16.59
CA PHE A 21 -17.96 36.43 17.85
C PHE A 21 -17.99 34.90 17.95
N GLN A 22 -18.35 34.19 16.87
CA GLN A 22 -18.40 32.73 16.81
C GLN A 22 -19.24 32.10 17.92
N LEU A 23 -20.36 32.74 18.28
CA LEU A 23 -21.30 32.22 19.27
C LEU A 23 -22.24 31.21 18.61
N PRO A 24 -22.67 30.14 19.30
CA PRO A 24 -23.65 29.19 18.76
C PRO A 24 -24.92 29.90 18.27
N TRP A 25 -25.24 29.77 16.97
CA TRP A 25 -26.49 30.30 16.44
C TRP A 25 -27.58 29.26 16.62
N THR A 26 -28.55 29.56 17.48
CA THR A 26 -29.64 28.66 17.84
C THR A 26 -31.00 29.29 17.54
N ALA A 27 -31.99 28.46 17.23
CA ALA A 27 -33.37 28.90 17.06
C ALA A 27 -33.89 29.62 18.32
N THR A 28 -33.51 29.13 19.50
CA THR A 28 -33.80 29.77 20.79
C THR A 28 -33.21 31.18 20.87
N GLY A 29 -31.95 31.35 20.46
CA GLY A 29 -31.32 32.68 20.41
C GLY A 29 -32.04 33.64 19.46
N VAL A 30 -32.50 33.17 18.29
CA VAL A 30 -33.30 33.99 17.35
C VAL A 30 -34.61 34.45 17.99
N VAL A 31 -35.33 33.54 18.65
CA VAL A 31 -36.58 33.85 19.35
C VAL A 31 -36.34 34.84 20.51
N VAL A 32 -35.28 34.62 21.30
CA VAL A 32 -34.91 35.53 22.39
C VAL A 32 -34.53 36.90 21.86
N ALA A 33 -33.76 36.99 20.77
CA ALA A 33 -33.38 38.27 20.17
C ALA A 33 -34.59 39.04 19.63
N ALA A 34 -35.52 38.34 18.97
CA ALA A 34 -36.77 38.93 18.50
C ALA A 34 -37.67 39.41 19.67
N ALA A 35 -37.78 38.62 20.74
CA ALA A 35 -38.54 39.02 21.92
C ALA A 35 -37.89 40.21 22.64
N ALA A 36 -36.56 40.18 22.79
CA ALA A 36 -35.78 41.24 23.42
C ALA A 36 -35.87 42.55 22.62
N SER A 37 -35.88 42.49 21.29
CA SER A 37 -36.03 43.67 20.45
C SER A 37 -37.44 44.26 20.45
N ALA A 38 -38.43 43.54 20.99
CA ALA A 38 -39.78 44.07 21.22
C ALA A 38 -39.96 44.64 22.64
N ALA A 39 -39.08 44.28 23.59
CA ALA A 39 -39.23 44.60 25.01
C ALA A 39 -39.17 46.10 25.37
N PRO A 40 -38.34 46.96 24.74
CA PRO A 40 -38.26 48.38 25.11
C PRO A 40 -39.58 49.14 24.99
N ASP A 41 -40.44 48.75 24.04
CA ASP A 41 -41.75 49.32 23.78
C ASP A 41 -42.82 48.98 24.85
N VAL A 42 -42.44 48.31 25.94
CA VAL A 42 -43.29 48.11 27.13
C VAL A 42 -43.59 49.43 27.86
N ASP A 43 -43.01 50.54 27.44
CA ASP A 43 -43.15 51.87 28.04
C ASP A 43 -44.34 52.70 27.50
N THR A 44 -45.06 52.23 26.47
CA THR A 44 -46.22 52.94 25.89
C THR A 44 -47.40 52.02 25.60
N LEU A 45 -48.63 52.52 25.82
CA LEU A 45 -49.85 51.84 25.36
C LEU A 45 -50.03 51.85 23.84
N GLY A 46 -49.24 52.64 23.11
CA GLY A 46 -49.30 52.72 21.64
C GLY A 46 -48.73 51.49 20.93
N SER A 47 -47.91 50.68 21.62
CA SER A 47 -47.25 49.50 21.04
C SER A 47 -48.07 48.21 21.30
N THR A 48 -47.83 47.17 20.51
CA THR A 48 -48.46 45.85 20.75
C THR A 48 -47.98 45.24 22.08
N VAL A 49 -46.69 45.41 22.42
CA VAL A 49 -46.10 44.86 23.65
C VAL A 49 -46.60 45.60 24.89
N GLY A 50 -46.64 46.92 24.87
CA GLY A 50 -47.13 47.71 25.99
C GLY A 50 -48.64 47.57 26.23
N ARG A 51 -49.44 47.19 25.21
CA ARG A 51 -50.85 46.80 25.39
C ARG A 51 -51.00 45.49 26.17
N VAL A 52 -50.13 44.50 25.93
CA VAL A 52 -50.12 43.24 26.69
C VAL A 52 -49.77 43.52 28.17
N PHE A 53 -48.78 44.37 28.42
CA PHE A 53 -48.36 44.77 29.78
C PHE A 53 -48.97 46.12 30.22
N SER A 54 -50.26 46.33 29.93
CA SER A 54 -50.91 47.64 30.07
C SER A 54 -50.82 48.30 31.47
N PRO A 55 -50.77 47.58 32.62
CA PRO A 55 -50.60 48.24 33.92
C PRO A 55 -49.21 48.86 34.09
N LEU A 56 -48.17 48.17 33.59
CA LEU A 56 -46.79 48.61 33.66
C LEU A 56 -46.53 49.75 32.67
N ALA A 57 -46.95 49.57 31.42
CA ALA A 57 -46.83 50.59 30.38
C ALA A 57 -47.48 51.92 30.81
N ARG A 58 -48.72 51.88 31.33
CA ARG A 58 -49.41 53.07 31.85
C ARG A 58 -48.65 53.78 32.98
N ARG A 59 -47.95 53.03 33.84
CA ARG A 59 -47.19 53.63 34.95
C ARG A 59 -45.92 54.28 34.44
N ILE A 60 -45.21 53.65 33.51
CA ILE A 60 -43.98 54.17 32.93
C ILE A 60 -44.29 55.38 32.04
N GLU A 61 -45.25 55.25 31.13
CA GLU A 61 -45.66 56.30 30.19
C GLU A 61 -46.05 57.60 30.90
N ARG A 62 -46.85 57.51 31.97
CA ARG A 62 -47.28 58.69 32.75
C ARG A 62 -46.16 59.37 33.53
N ARG A 63 -45.15 58.62 33.97
CA ARG A 63 -44.07 59.15 34.83
C ARG A 63 -42.86 59.62 34.03
N HIS A 64 -42.52 58.93 32.94
CA HIS A 64 -41.25 59.12 32.22
C HIS A 64 -41.45 59.46 30.73
N GLY A 65 -42.66 59.22 30.19
CA GLY A 65 -42.94 59.33 28.76
C GLY A 65 -42.34 58.20 27.92
N HIS A 66 -42.82 58.07 26.68
CA HIS A 66 -42.32 57.07 25.73
C HIS A 66 -40.90 57.42 25.22
N ARG A 67 -40.09 56.38 24.92
CA ARG A 67 -38.71 56.44 24.43
C ARG A 67 -37.73 57.12 25.37
N THR A 68 -37.95 56.92 26.67
CA THR A 68 -37.14 57.52 27.73
C THR A 68 -36.50 56.44 28.60
N LEU A 69 -37.21 55.90 29.60
CA LEU A 69 -36.63 55.00 30.60
C LEU A 69 -36.10 53.70 29.98
N THR A 70 -36.88 53.01 29.14
CA THR A 70 -36.54 51.70 28.56
C THR A 70 -35.62 51.78 27.34
N HIS A 71 -35.39 52.98 26.81
CA HIS A 71 -34.58 53.16 25.59
C HIS A 71 -33.21 53.81 25.85
N CYS A 72 -32.93 54.23 27.09
CA CYS A 72 -31.66 54.84 27.47
C CYS A 72 -30.51 53.83 27.61
N TYR A 73 -29.25 54.28 27.58
CA TYR A 73 -28.09 53.42 27.80
C TYR A 73 -28.05 52.82 29.20
N ALA A 74 -28.60 53.49 30.22
CA ALA A 74 -28.71 52.92 31.56
C ALA A 74 -29.61 51.67 31.58
N ALA A 75 -30.71 51.67 30.82
CA ALA A 75 -31.57 50.50 30.69
C ALA A 75 -30.89 49.37 29.91
N GLN A 76 -30.18 49.69 28.82
CA GLN A 76 -29.39 48.70 28.08
C GLN A 76 -28.31 48.06 28.97
N LEU A 77 -27.61 48.87 29.77
CA LEU A 77 -26.63 48.37 30.74
C LEU A 77 -27.29 47.52 31.84
N ALA A 78 -28.45 47.93 32.36
CA ALA A 78 -29.18 47.13 33.34
C ALA A 78 -29.58 45.76 32.77
N VAL A 79 -30.09 45.71 31.54
CA VAL A 79 -30.38 44.46 30.83
C VAL A 79 -29.12 43.60 30.69
N ALA A 80 -27.99 44.20 30.29
CA ALA A 80 -26.72 43.49 30.20
C ALA A 80 -26.28 42.91 31.55
N VAL A 81 -26.31 43.69 32.63
CA VAL A 81 -25.94 43.22 33.97
C VAL A 81 -26.86 42.10 34.45
N VAL A 82 -28.18 42.25 34.28
CA VAL A 82 -29.17 41.22 34.65
C VAL A 82 -28.99 39.94 33.83
N ALA A 83 -28.53 40.05 32.58
CA ALA A 83 -28.27 38.92 31.69
C ALA A 83 -26.96 38.18 31.98
N LEU A 84 -26.00 38.76 32.74
CA LEU A 84 -24.69 38.16 33.02
C LEU A 84 -24.71 36.71 33.49
N PRO A 85 -25.67 36.24 34.33
CA PRO A 85 -25.76 34.84 34.72
C PRO A 85 -25.80 33.86 33.54
N LEU A 86 -26.35 34.26 32.38
CA LEU A 86 -26.36 33.43 31.17
C LEU A 86 -24.95 33.10 30.66
N VAL A 87 -23.99 34.02 30.82
CA VAL A 87 -22.59 33.78 30.48
C VAL A 87 -21.99 32.74 31.43
N TYR A 88 -22.22 32.90 32.74
CA TYR A 88 -21.71 31.96 33.75
C TYR A 88 -22.32 30.55 33.63
N LEU A 89 -23.55 30.44 33.11
CA LEU A 89 -24.23 29.17 32.84
C LEU A 89 -23.82 28.51 31.51
N GLY A 90 -22.80 29.05 30.82
CA GLY A 90 -22.33 28.50 29.53
C GLY A 90 -23.28 28.79 28.37
N GLN A 91 -24.14 29.80 28.49
CA GLN A 91 -25.10 30.23 27.45
C GLN A 91 -24.80 31.65 26.92
N PRO A 92 -23.56 31.94 26.48
CA PRO A 92 -23.17 33.29 26.02
C PRO A 92 -23.94 33.75 24.78
N HIS A 93 -24.46 32.81 23.98
CA HIS A 93 -25.30 33.13 22.82
C HIS A 93 -26.67 33.71 23.23
N LEU A 94 -27.27 33.22 24.32
CA LEU A 94 -28.53 33.79 24.85
C LEU A 94 -28.30 35.15 25.50
N TYR A 95 -27.15 35.35 26.15
CA TYR A 95 -26.71 36.67 26.62
C TYR A 95 -26.62 37.66 25.46
N ALA A 96 -25.91 37.30 24.39
CA ALA A 96 -25.78 38.13 23.20
C ALA A 96 -27.14 38.40 22.54
N ALA A 97 -28.00 37.39 22.41
CA ALA A 97 -29.35 37.53 21.88
C ALA A 97 -30.19 38.56 22.67
N LEU A 98 -30.16 38.48 24.00
CA LEU A 98 -30.91 39.38 24.87
C LEU A 98 -30.36 40.80 24.83
N VAL A 99 -29.05 40.98 24.98
CA VAL A 99 -28.42 42.31 25.05
C VAL A 99 -28.45 43.01 23.70
N VAL A 100 -28.02 42.33 22.63
CA VAL A 100 -27.98 42.92 21.29
C VAL A 100 -29.38 43.08 20.72
N GLY A 101 -30.28 42.11 20.94
CA GLY A 101 -31.68 42.23 20.55
C GLY A 101 -32.36 43.42 21.24
N TYR A 102 -32.16 43.59 22.55
CA TYR A 102 -32.69 44.75 23.26
C TYR A 102 -32.09 46.07 22.75
N ALA A 103 -30.76 46.15 22.62
CA ALA A 103 -30.06 47.36 22.20
C ALA A 103 -30.36 47.77 20.74
N SER A 104 -30.68 46.81 19.86
CA SER A 104 -31.02 47.12 18.46
C SER A 104 -32.27 47.98 18.37
N HIS A 105 -33.22 47.83 19.29
CA HIS A 105 -34.48 48.58 19.22
C HIS A 105 -34.30 50.09 19.48
N PRO A 106 -33.72 50.54 20.61
CA PRO A 106 -33.40 51.95 20.82
C PRO A 106 -32.50 52.52 19.73
N PHE A 107 -31.55 51.73 19.23
CA PHE A 107 -30.71 52.12 18.10
C PHE A 107 -31.54 52.41 16.84
N LEU A 108 -32.43 51.51 16.45
CA LEU A 108 -33.34 51.72 15.31
C LEU A 108 -34.27 52.91 15.51
N ASP A 109 -34.70 53.18 16.74
CA ASP A 109 -35.53 54.36 17.02
C ASP A 109 -34.76 55.68 16.92
N THR A 110 -33.42 55.68 17.05
CA THR A 110 -32.61 56.86 16.72
C THR A 110 -32.64 57.21 15.23
N LEU A 111 -32.93 56.23 14.36
CA LEU A 111 -33.13 56.42 12.91
C LEU A 111 -34.48 57.07 12.55
N THR A 112 -35.35 57.26 13.54
CA THR A 112 -36.65 57.90 13.34
C THR A 112 -36.59 59.40 13.61
N VAL A 113 -37.52 60.15 13.02
CA VAL A 113 -37.64 61.60 13.25
C VAL A 113 -37.81 61.96 14.74
N GLN A 114 -38.48 61.10 15.51
CA GLN A 114 -38.78 61.33 16.93
C GLN A 114 -37.58 61.06 17.86
N GLY A 115 -36.62 60.22 17.46
CA GLY A 115 -35.45 59.87 18.26
C GLY A 115 -35.76 59.23 19.62
N VAL A 116 -34.71 59.08 20.42
CA VAL A 116 -34.71 58.44 21.75
C VAL A 116 -33.96 59.29 22.76
N ARG A 117 -34.36 59.33 24.04
CA ARG A 117 -33.55 59.97 25.10
C ARG A 117 -32.45 59.03 25.58
N VAL A 118 -31.42 58.86 24.76
CA VAL A 118 -30.36 57.85 24.94
C VAL A 118 -29.57 58.05 26.24
N TRP A 119 -29.38 59.30 26.69
CA TRP A 119 -28.60 59.67 27.88
C TRP A 119 -29.43 59.95 29.14
N TRP A 120 -30.72 59.60 29.15
CA TRP A 120 -31.54 59.71 30.35
C TRP A 120 -30.99 58.76 31.46
N PRO A 121 -30.95 59.17 32.75
CA PRO A 121 -31.47 60.40 33.35
C PRO A 121 -30.52 61.61 33.34
N TRP A 122 -29.30 61.47 32.81
CA TRP A 122 -28.28 62.54 32.86
C TRP A 122 -28.53 63.66 31.84
N SER A 123 -29.29 63.40 30.77
CA SER A 123 -29.67 64.40 29.78
C SER A 123 -31.01 64.08 29.13
N ASP A 124 -31.86 65.11 28.99
CA ASP A 124 -33.17 65.01 28.36
C ASP A 124 -33.15 65.21 26.83
N ARG A 125 -31.94 65.38 26.25
CA ARG A 125 -31.79 65.56 24.80
C ARG A 125 -32.11 64.25 24.06
N ARG A 126 -32.87 64.38 22.96
CA ARG A 126 -33.19 63.26 22.07
C ARG A 126 -31.98 62.99 21.16
N GLY A 127 -31.39 61.81 21.32
CA GLY A 127 -30.42 61.22 20.40
C GLY A 127 -31.10 60.78 19.12
N VAL A 128 -30.48 61.14 18.00
CA VAL A 128 -30.97 60.90 16.65
C VAL A 128 -29.76 60.62 15.76
N PHE A 129 -29.90 59.65 14.84
CA PHE A 129 -28.86 59.26 13.91
C PHE A 129 -29.50 59.00 12.52
N PRO A 130 -28.88 59.43 11.41
CA PRO A 130 -27.80 60.40 11.33
C PRO A 130 -28.25 61.81 11.76
N TYR A 131 -27.33 62.58 12.34
CA TYR A 131 -27.56 63.98 12.71
C TYR A 131 -27.05 64.90 11.59
N TYR A 132 -27.96 65.64 10.97
CA TYR A 132 -27.61 66.63 9.96
C TYR A 132 -28.17 68.00 10.37
N ASN A 133 -27.27 68.97 10.52
CA ASN A 133 -27.59 70.30 11.06
C ASN A 133 -28.43 71.17 10.10
N ARG A 134 -28.25 71.02 8.77
CA ARG A 134 -28.96 71.83 7.76
C ARG A 134 -30.36 71.32 7.45
N GLN A 135 -30.57 70.00 7.48
CA GLN A 135 -31.90 69.39 7.31
C GLN A 135 -32.08 68.30 8.37
N PRO A 136 -32.62 68.65 9.56
CA PRO A 136 -32.68 67.77 10.70
C PRO A 136 -33.43 66.44 10.47
N THR A 137 -34.27 66.34 9.44
CA THR A 137 -35.13 65.17 9.20
C THR A 137 -34.86 64.44 7.88
N ALA A 138 -33.98 64.95 7.02
CA ALA A 138 -33.86 64.49 5.62
C ALA A 138 -33.53 63.00 5.45
N TYR A 139 -32.75 62.44 6.37
CA TYR A 139 -32.27 61.05 6.32
C TYR A 139 -32.93 60.14 7.36
N ARG A 140 -34.01 60.59 7.99
CA ARG A 140 -34.70 59.86 9.07
C ARG A 140 -36.05 59.35 8.63
N THR A 141 -36.42 58.19 9.15
CA THR A 141 -37.67 57.54 8.81
C THR A 141 -38.82 58.03 9.68
N THR A 142 -40.03 57.98 9.11
CA THR A 142 -41.27 58.08 9.87
C THR A 142 -41.86 56.68 10.05
N THR A 143 -42.41 56.42 11.23
CA THR A 143 -43.01 55.12 11.57
C THR A 143 -44.12 54.78 10.59
N GLY A 144 -44.04 53.60 9.96
CA GLY A 144 -45.02 53.14 8.97
C GLY A 144 -44.89 53.71 7.56
N SER A 145 -43.81 54.45 7.27
CA SER A 145 -43.46 54.88 5.91
C SER A 145 -42.99 53.71 5.02
N ARG A 146 -42.91 53.94 3.71
CA ARG A 146 -42.30 52.97 2.77
C ARG A 146 -40.85 52.64 3.12
N ALA A 147 -40.10 53.60 3.65
CA ALA A 147 -38.72 53.40 4.09
C ALA A 147 -38.63 52.46 5.30
N ASP A 148 -39.56 52.57 6.26
CA ASP A 148 -39.64 51.65 7.42
C ASP A 148 -39.90 50.19 6.97
N SER A 149 -40.85 50.00 6.04
CA SER A 149 -41.10 48.68 5.45
C SER A 149 -39.91 48.15 4.64
N PHE A 150 -39.19 49.02 3.92
CA PHE A 150 -37.97 48.65 3.21
C PHE A 150 -36.88 48.18 4.18
N PHE A 151 -36.65 48.88 5.29
CA PHE A 151 -35.69 48.45 6.31
C PHE A 151 -36.07 47.08 6.89
N GLY A 152 -37.35 46.86 7.22
CA GLY A 152 -37.82 45.57 7.71
C GLY A 152 -37.54 44.42 6.74
N ALA A 153 -37.82 44.61 5.44
CA ALA A 153 -37.53 43.63 4.40
C ALA A 153 -36.03 43.44 4.16
N PHE A 154 -35.25 44.53 4.13
CA PHE A 154 -33.80 44.50 3.99
C PHE A 154 -33.14 43.72 5.13
N PHE A 155 -33.54 43.95 6.39
CA PHE A 155 -32.98 43.22 7.52
C PHE A 155 -33.27 41.71 7.46
N LEU A 156 -34.48 41.35 7.02
CA LEU A 156 -34.85 39.96 6.81
C LEU A 156 -33.98 39.30 5.73
N VAL A 157 -33.83 39.96 4.57
CA VAL A 157 -33.01 39.44 3.47
C VAL A 157 -31.53 39.40 3.85
N ALA A 158 -31.01 40.41 4.55
CA ALA A 158 -29.62 40.48 5.00
C ALA A 158 -29.28 39.43 6.08
N THR A 159 -30.29 38.91 6.78
CA THR A 159 -30.09 37.81 7.75
C THR A 159 -29.71 36.51 7.05
N VAL A 160 -30.21 36.25 5.83
CA VAL A 160 -29.95 35.01 5.09
C VAL A 160 -28.46 34.77 4.80
N PRO A 161 -27.70 35.68 4.17
CA PRO A 161 -26.28 35.44 3.92
C PRO A 161 -25.46 35.31 5.21
N LEU A 162 -25.81 36.06 6.26
CA LEU A 162 -25.13 35.92 7.56
C LEU A 162 -25.42 34.57 8.22
N ALA A 163 -26.65 34.07 8.12
CA ALA A 163 -27.00 32.74 8.60
C ALA A 163 -26.27 31.64 7.82
N VAL A 164 -26.07 31.80 6.51
CA VAL A 164 -25.25 30.88 5.68
C VAL A 164 -23.78 30.90 6.13
N VAL A 165 -23.19 32.09 6.29
CA VAL A 165 -21.81 32.23 6.79
C VAL A 165 -21.67 31.64 8.19
N GLN A 166 -22.72 31.73 9.01
CA GLN A 166 -22.72 31.15 10.34
C GLN A 166 -22.81 29.63 10.35
N HIS A 167 -23.53 29.04 9.39
CA HIS A 167 -23.62 27.59 9.23
C HIS A 167 -22.26 26.98 8.89
N ASP A 168 -21.52 27.59 7.96
CA ASP A 168 -20.21 27.09 7.52
C ASP A 168 -19.05 27.59 8.41
N GLY A 169 -19.35 28.54 9.29
CA GLY A 169 -18.41 29.21 10.18
C GLY A 169 -17.69 30.39 9.52
N TYR A 170 -17.60 31.51 10.25
CA TYR A 170 -16.80 32.68 9.83
C TYR A 170 -15.35 32.34 9.40
N PRO A 171 -14.62 31.40 10.06
CA PRO A 171 -13.29 31.00 9.63
C PRO A 171 -13.27 30.47 8.19
N ARG A 172 -14.31 29.76 7.73
CA ARG A 172 -14.36 29.22 6.38
C ARG A 172 -14.50 30.33 5.34
N LEU A 173 -15.35 31.33 5.58
CA LEU A 173 -15.45 32.50 4.70
C LEU A 173 -14.09 33.19 4.55
N VAL A 174 -13.39 33.43 5.66
CA VAL A 174 -12.06 34.06 5.64
C VAL A 174 -11.07 33.23 4.83
N ARG A 175 -11.06 31.90 5.01
CA ARG A 175 -10.19 30.97 4.28
C ARG A 175 -10.47 30.93 2.78
N VAL A 176 -11.74 30.96 2.37
CA VAL A 176 -12.15 31.04 0.96
C VAL A 176 -11.74 32.37 0.33
N VAL A 177 -11.81 33.48 1.08
CA VAL A 177 -11.37 34.79 0.61
C VAL A 177 -9.85 34.88 0.51
N GLN A 178 -9.12 34.30 1.48
CA GLN A 178 -7.65 34.21 1.44
C GLN A 178 -7.18 33.36 0.26
N ALA A 179 -7.85 32.24 0.00
CA ALA A 179 -7.53 31.29 -1.07
C ALA A 179 -6.04 30.93 -1.15
N ASP A 180 -5.38 30.81 0.00
CA ASP A 180 -3.96 30.49 0.11
C ASP A 180 -3.73 29.01 0.50
N ALA A 181 -2.49 28.53 0.36
CA ALA A 181 -2.14 27.15 0.70
C ALA A 181 -2.43 26.81 2.17
N SER A 182 -2.22 27.76 3.08
CA SER A 182 -2.34 27.55 4.53
C SER A 182 -3.81 27.42 4.94
N ALA A 183 -4.70 28.16 4.28
CA ALA A 183 -6.15 28.07 4.40
C ALA A 183 -6.65 26.71 3.92
N ALA A 184 -6.18 26.26 2.74
CA ALA A 184 -6.49 24.94 2.22
C ALA A 184 -6.01 23.80 3.14
N VAL A 185 -4.81 23.93 3.74
CA VAL A 185 -4.29 22.97 4.73
C VAL A 185 -5.20 22.89 5.97
N ARG A 186 -5.64 24.04 6.51
CA ARG A 186 -6.53 24.04 7.68
C ARG A 186 -7.88 23.39 7.37
N ASP A 187 -8.47 23.72 6.22
CA ASP A 187 -9.73 23.11 5.78
C ASP A 187 -9.58 21.60 5.54
N PHE A 188 -8.46 21.17 4.97
CA PHE A 188 -8.13 19.75 4.83
C PHE A 188 -8.04 19.04 6.18
N LEU A 189 -7.36 19.61 7.17
CA LEU A 189 -7.21 19.01 8.50
C LEU A 189 -8.55 18.91 9.23
N ASP A 190 -9.38 19.96 9.17
CA ASP A 190 -10.70 19.99 9.80
C ASP A 190 -11.62 18.92 9.19
N TRP A 191 -11.72 18.86 7.85
CA TRP A 191 -12.63 17.93 7.17
C TRP A 191 -12.12 16.48 7.15
N SER A 192 -10.81 16.26 7.07
CA SER A 192 -10.25 14.91 7.17
C SER A 192 -10.45 14.31 8.57
N ALA A 193 -10.44 15.13 9.63
CA ALA A 193 -10.77 14.70 10.98
C ALA A 193 -12.26 14.31 11.14
N GLU A 194 -13.15 14.97 10.41
CA GLU A 194 -14.58 14.61 10.34
C GLU A 194 -14.86 13.38 9.44
N GLY A 195 -13.86 12.88 8.71
CA GLY A 195 -13.97 11.75 7.80
C GLY A 195 -14.53 12.14 6.43
N TYR A 196 -14.12 13.28 5.86
CA TYR A 196 -14.44 13.65 4.49
C TYR A 196 -13.21 13.54 3.59
N LEU A 197 -13.43 13.10 2.36
CA LEU A 197 -12.46 13.29 1.29
C LEU A 197 -12.44 14.77 0.90
N VAL A 198 -11.27 15.28 0.58
CA VAL A 198 -11.07 16.70 0.27
C VAL A 198 -10.42 16.80 -1.09
N SER A 199 -11.06 17.53 -1.99
CA SER A 199 -10.46 17.98 -3.23
C SER A 199 -10.02 19.43 -3.09
N VAL A 200 -9.00 19.84 -3.81
CA VAL A 200 -8.47 21.19 -3.77
C VAL A 200 -8.35 21.70 -5.19
N GLU A 201 -9.03 22.81 -5.46
CA GLU A 201 -8.85 23.59 -6.68
C GLU A 201 -7.59 24.42 -6.52
N VAL A 202 -6.64 24.23 -7.44
CA VAL A 202 -5.30 24.79 -7.33
C VAL A 202 -4.96 25.50 -8.64
N GLU A 203 -4.43 26.71 -8.49
CA GLU A 203 -3.57 27.35 -9.48
C GLU A 203 -2.21 27.58 -8.83
N ALA A 204 -1.18 26.92 -9.36
CA ALA A 204 0.17 26.98 -8.84
C ALA A 204 1.20 27.05 -9.95
N ASP A 205 2.31 27.70 -9.66
CA ASP A 205 3.44 27.82 -10.57
C ASP A 205 4.67 27.16 -9.94
N ASP A 206 5.45 26.48 -10.77
CA ASP A 206 6.76 25.93 -10.42
C ASP A 206 7.82 27.01 -10.72
N PRO A 207 8.44 27.61 -9.68
CA PRO A 207 9.43 28.67 -9.87
C PRO A 207 10.74 28.17 -10.47
N GLN A 208 11.03 26.87 -10.41
CA GLN A 208 12.28 26.28 -10.90
C GLN A 208 12.17 25.88 -12.38
N HIS A 209 11.04 25.29 -12.77
CA HIS A 209 10.87 24.72 -14.11
C HIS A 209 9.86 25.47 -15.00
N LEU A 210 9.31 26.59 -14.52
CA LEU A 210 8.35 27.44 -15.25
C LEU A 210 7.12 26.67 -15.73
N ARG A 211 6.66 25.69 -14.95
CA ARG A 211 5.47 24.89 -15.22
C ARG A 211 4.29 25.44 -14.43
N ARG A 212 3.09 25.40 -15.02
CA ARG A 212 1.86 25.77 -14.33
C ARG A 212 1.02 24.54 -14.07
N LEU A 213 0.54 24.41 -12.84
CA LEU A 213 -0.41 23.40 -12.40
C LEU A 213 -1.76 24.09 -12.18
N SER A 214 -2.77 23.70 -12.95
CA SER A 214 -4.13 24.22 -12.82
C SER A 214 -5.12 23.07 -12.91
N GLY A 215 -6.03 22.98 -11.95
CA GLY A 215 -7.04 21.93 -11.90
C GLY A 215 -7.52 21.62 -10.50
N THR A 216 -8.39 20.61 -10.40
CA THR A 216 -8.84 20.06 -9.12
C THR A 216 -8.05 18.79 -8.83
N PHE A 217 -7.37 18.78 -7.70
CA PHE A 217 -6.56 17.65 -7.26
C PHE A 217 -7.08 17.12 -5.94
N GLU A 218 -6.74 15.88 -5.64
CA GLU A 218 -7.15 15.23 -4.41
C GLU A 218 -6.13 15.51 -3.30
N ALA A 219 -6.57 16.01 -2.15
CA ALA A 219 -5.68 16.17 -1.00
C ALA A 219 -5.49 14.83 -0.27
N ILE A 220 -4.24 14.40 -0.12
CA ILE A 220 -3.88 13.13 0.50
C ILE A 220 -3.23 13.30 1.89
N GLY A 221 -2.64 14.46 2.15
CA GLY A 221 -1.87 14.68 3.37
C GLY A 221 -1.21 16.05 3.43
N THR A 222 -0.41 16.27 4.47
CA THR A 222 0.34 17.51 4.70
C THR A 222 1.79 17.18 5.02
N THR A 223 2.72 18.01 4.54
CA THR A 223 4.15 17.92 4.86
C THR A 223 4.58 19.21 5.58
N GLY A 224 4.51 19.21 6.92
CA GLY A 224 4.72 20.42 7.71
C GLY A 224 3.44 21.25 7.89
N GLN A 225 3.58 22.51 8.31
CA GLN A 225 2.43 23.33 8.73
C GLN A 225 1.66 23.96 7.56
N ASN A 226 2.34 24.29 6.45
CA ASN A 226 1.76 25.07 5.35
C ASN A 226 1.92 24.41 3.97
N THR A 227 2.28 23.12 3.92
CA THR A 227 2.45 22.39 2.66
C THR A 227 1.44 21.25 2.59
N LEU A 228 0.61 21.27 1.56
CA LEU A 228 -0.37 20.25 1.24
C LEU A 228 0.22 19.27 0.22
N LEU A 229 -0.07 17.98 0.37
CA LEU A 229 0.20 16.98 -0.65
C LEU A 229 -1.08 16.72 -1.43
N VAL A 230 -0.99 16.88 -2.75
CA VAL A 230 -2.10 16.61 -3.66
C VAL A 230 -1.75 15.51 -4.65
N ARG A 231 -2.77 14.78 -5.09
CA ARG A 231 -2.66 13.70 -6.06
C ARG A 231 -3.55 13.98 -7.26
N ASP A 232 -2.98 13.76 -8.44
CA ASP A 232 -3.69 13.81 -9.71
C ASP A 232 -4.39 12.46 -10.02
N SER A 233 -5.36 12.51 -10.92
CA SER A 233 -6.04 11.36 -11.53
C SER A 233 -5.09 10.29 -12.08
N THR A 234 -3.88 10.69 -12.51
CA THR A 234 -2.83 9.77 -12.99
C THR A 234 -2.05 9.06 -11.87
N GLY A 235 -2.37 9.34 -10.60
CA GLY A 235 -1.71 8.81 -9.41
C GLY A 235 -0.43 9.56 -9.00
N ARG A 236 -0.05 10.62 -9.74
CA ARG A 236 1.14 11.43 -9.41
C ARG A 236 0.85 12.32 -8.20
N THR A 237 1.83 12.42 -7.31
CA THR A 237 1.71 13.21 -6.07
C THR A 237 2.62 14.44 -6.17
N PHE A 238 2.12 15.59 -5.74
CA PHE A 238 2.83 16.86 -5.75
C PHE A 238 2.70 17.54 -4.39
N SER A 239 3.73 18.31 -4.01
CA SER A 239 3.72 19.15 -2.83
C SER A 239 3.41 20.61 -3.20
N LEU A 240 2.43 21.17 -2.49
CA LEU A 240 1.92 22.52 -2.68
C LEU A 240 2.14 23.33 -1.41
N GLY A 241 2.99 24.35 -1.47
CA GLY A 241 3.22 25.20 -0.31
C GLY A 241 4.04 26.43 -0.63
N PRO A 242 4.14 27.38 0.31
CA PRO A 242 4.97 28.57 0.16
C PRO A 242 6.47 28.27 0.32
N ALA A 243 6.83 27.08 0.80
CA ALA A 243 8.22 26.69 0.98
C ALA A 243 8.91 26.46 -0.37
N TYR A 244 10.18 26.88 -0.49
CA TYR A 244 11.01 26.61 -1.67
C TYR A 244 11.31 25.12 -1.90
N THR A 245 11.08 24.28 -0.89
CA THR A 245 11.21 22.82 -0.98
C THR A 245 9.95 22.14 -1.51
N ALA A 246 8.86 22.88 -1.74
CA ALA A 246 7.66 22.36 -2.36
C ALA A 246 7.78 22.42 -3.89
N ASP A 247 7.21 21.42 -4.57
CA ASP A 247 7.26 21.30 -6.03
C ASP A 247 6.57 22.49 -6.72
N PHE A 248 5.46 22.96 -6.12
CA PHE A 248 4.63 24.02 -6.68
C PHE A 248 4.26 25.06 -5.62
N GLN A 249 4.32 26.33 -6.01
CA GLN A 249 3.88 27.45 -5.18
C GLN A 249 2.49 27.92 -5.62
N PRO A 250 1.44 27.70 -4.81
CA PRO A 250 0.09 28.05 -5.20
C PRO A 250 -0.16 29.55 -5.12
N THR A 251 -0.60 30.12 -6.24
CA THR A 251 -1.16 31.47 -6.33
C THR A 251 -2.58 31.50 -5.79
N ARG A 252 -3.32 30.40 -5.95
CA ARG A 252 -4.67 30.19 -5.43
C ARG A 252 -4.87 28.72 -5.05
N ALA A 253 -5.35 28.47 -3.85
CA ALA A 253 -5.72 27.13 -3.37
C ALA A 253 -7.02 27.18 -2.56
N VAL A 254 -8.05 26.44 -3.00
CA VAL A 254 -9.34 26.36 -2.29
C VAL A 254 -9.72 24.91 -2.11
N ALA A 255 -9.90 24.48 -0.86
CA ALA A 255 -10.38 23.14 -0.53
C ALA A 255 -11.90 23.03 -0.68
N HIS A 256 -12.37 21.88 -1.15
CA HIS A 256 -13.77 21.50 -1.29
C HIS A 256 -14.04 20.17 -0.56
N ARG A 257 -15.17 20.12 0.15
CA ARG A 257 -15.63 18.93 0.87
C ARG A 257 -16.23 17.93 -0.12
N GLY A 258 -15.67 16.73 -0.14
CA GLY A 258 -16.12 15.61 -0.95
C GLY A 258 -16.97 14.60 -0.18
N GLU A 259 -16.85 13.33 -0.56
CA GLU A 259 -17.62 12.23 0.02
C GLU A 259 -17.19 11.90 1.44
N ARG A 260 -18.14 11.40 2.25
CA ARG A 260 -17.86 10.95 3.62
C ARG A 260 -17.30 9.54 3.59
N VAL A 261 -16.21 9.32 4.32
CA VAL A 261 -15.46 8.07 4.41
C VAL A 261 -15.12 7.74 5.85
N THR A 262 -14.97 6.45 6.12
CA THR A 262 -14.43 5.94 7.39
C THR A 262 -12.96 5.60 7.18
N VAL A 263 -12.07 6.23 7.96
CA VAL A 263 -10.62 6.03 7.85
C VAL A 263 -10.17 5.02 8.90
N SER A 264 -9.77 3.83 8.45
CA SER A 264 -9.14 2.80 9.29
C SER A 264 -7.62 2.97 9.23
N ARG A 265 -6.97 3.17 10.38
CA ARG A 265 -5.50 3.24 10.47
C ARG A 265 -4.97 1.97 11.14
N ARG A 266 -4.11 1.23 10.43
CA ARG A 266 -3.57 -0.06 10.87
C ARG A 266 -2.06 0.02 10.90
N ARG A 267 -1.45 -0.39 12.02
CA ARG A 267 0.00 -0.47 12.16
C ARG A 267 0.42 -1.93 11.96
N VAL A 268 1.21 -2.20 10.92
CA VAL A 268 1.56 -3.55 10.48
C VAL A 268 3.08 -3.71 10.52
N ASP A 269 3.55 -4.65 11.33
CA ASP A 269 4.95 -5.07 11.31
C ASP A 269 5.19 -5.98 10.09
N LEU A 270 6.15 -5.59 9.26
CA LEU A 270 6.53 -6.32 8.06
C LEU A 270 7.84 -7.11 8.25
N ALA A 271 8.42 -7.17 9.44
CA ALA A 271 9.63 -7.95 9.69
C ALA A 271 9.48 -9.41 9.20
N GLY A 272 10.37 -9.83 8.30
CA GLY A 272 10.36 -11.17 7.69
C GLY A 272 9.28 -11.40 6.64
N ARG A 273 8.53 -10.37 6.24
CA ARG A 273 7.47 -10.44 5.21
C ARG A 273 7.95 -9.84 3.89
N VAL A 274 7.22 -10.18 2.83
CA VAL A 274 7.41 -9.59 1.49
C VAL A 274 6.53 -8.36 1.36
N LEU A 275 6.97 -7.32 0.66
CA LEU A 275 6.16 -6.11 0.45
C LEU A 275 4.81 -6.41 -0.22
N ALA A 276 4.74 -7.41 -1.11
CA ALA A 276 3.50 -7.89 -1.72
C ALA A 276 2.44 -8.36 -0.70
N ASP A 277 2.82 -8.73 0.53
CA ASP A 277 1.86 -9.12 1.57
C ASP A 277 0.94 -7.96 1.98
N LEU A 278 1.34 -6.71 1.71
CA LEU A 278 0.51 -5.52 1.94
C LEU A 278 -0.76 -5.51 1.06
N ASP A 279 -0.74 -6.14 -0.12
CA ASP A 279 -1.91 -6.18 -1.02
C ASP A 279 -3.10 -6.86 -0.35
N GLY A 280 -2.83 -7.96 0.36
CA GLY A 280 -3.86 -8.69 1.07
C GLY A 280 -4.31 -8.05 2.40
N LEU A 281 -3.79 -6.88 2.76
CA LEU A 281 -4.25 -6.07 3.90
C LEU A 281 -5.19 -4.94 3.47
N VAL A 282 -5.22 -4.64 2.17
CA VAL A 282 -6.15 -3.69 1.57
C VAL A 282 -7.37 -4.47 1.09
N PRO A 283 -8.58 -4.18 1.62
CA PRO A 283 -9.79 -4.87 1.17
C PRO A 283 -10.08 -4.54 -0.30
N THR A 284 -10.49 -5.55 -1.06
CA THR A 284 -11.08 -5.36 -2.38
C THR A 284 -12.55 -4.98 -2.25
N LEU A 285 -12.95 -3.95 -2.99
CA LEU A 285 -14.34 -3.50 -3.09
C LEU A 285 -15.14 -4.48 -3.97
N ASP A 286 -16.46 -4.43 -3.90
CA ASP A 286 -17.36 -5.27 -4.72
C ASP A 286 -17.15 -5.08 -6.24
N SER A 287 -16.56 -3.95 -6.65
CA SER A 287 -16.15 -3.65 -8.02
C SER A 287 -14.89 -4.41 -8.47
N GLY A 288 -14.24 -5.17 -7.59
CA GLY A 288 -12.95 -5.82 -7.82
C GLY A 288 -11.74 -4.89 -7.70
N ALA A 289 -11.96 -3.58 -7.52
CA ALA A 289 -10.89 -2.61 -7.30
C ALA A 289 -10.40 -2.62 -5.84
N ARG A 290 -9.11 -2.34 -5.63
CA ARG A 290 -8.54 -2.12 -4.28
C ARG A 290 -9.25 -0.94 -3.61
N ALA A 291 -9.62 -1.07 -2.34
CA ALA A 291 -10.09 0.07 -1.57
C ALA A 291 -9.00 1.14 -1.53
N ARG A 292 -9.42 2.41 -1.47
CA ARG A 292 -8.49 3.53 -1.41
C ARG A 292 -7.62 3.41 -0.16
N HIS A 293 -6.30 3.54 -0.35
CA HIS A 293 -5.34 3.35 0.74
C HIS A 293 -4.12 4.25 0.60
N LEU A 294 -3.44 4.49 1.72
CA LEU A 294 -2.16 5.17 1.81
C LEU A 294 -1.24 4.41 2.78
N LEU A 295 0.03 4.34 2.43
CA LEU A 295 1.08 3.64 3.17
C LEU A 295 2.09 4.67 3.70
N ASP A 296 2.29 4.66 5.02
CA ASP A 296 3.25 5.50 5.71
C ASP A 296 4.15 4.66 6.61
N GLY A 297 5.47 4.70 6.44
CA GLY A 297 6.38 3.94 7.30
C GLY A 297 7.81 3.95 6.84
N GLN A 298 8.70 3.44 7.68
CA GLN A 298 10.10 3.21 7.33
C GLN A 298 10.42 1.74 7.49
N LEU A 299 11.09 1.20 6.48
CA LEU A 299 11.43 -0.20 6.34
C LEU A 299 12.93 -0.33 6.09
N THR A 300 13.51 -1.33 6.71
CA THR A 300 14.84 -1.85 6.36
C THR A 300 14.62 -3.11 5.57
N LEU A 301 15.05 -3.08 4.32
CA LEU A 301 14.98 -4.21 3.40
C LEU A 301 16.24 -5.05 3.54
N THR A 302 16.13 -6.32 3.13
CA THR A 302 17.30 -7.20 3.06
C THR A 302 18.27 -6.75 1.95
N GLU A 303 17.76 -6.00 0.97
CA GLU A 303 18.40 -5.64 -0.28
C GLU A 303 18.27 -4.14 -0.55
N ASP A 304 19.10 -3.60 -1.45
CA ASP A 304 19.00 -2.19 -1.81
C ASP A 304 17.72 -1.92 -2.60
N ALA A 305 16.94 -0.93 -2.14
CA ALA A 305 15.70 -0.54 -2.79
C ALA A 305 15.92 0.05 -4.19
N GLY A 306 17.11 0.62 -4.46
CA GLY A 306 17.49 1.12 -5.78
C GLY A 306 16.56 2.18 -6.36
N VAL A 307 15.82 2.91 -5.53
CA VAL A 307 14.83 3.89 -5.99
C VAL A 307 15.53 5.22 -6.28
N THR A 308 15.60 5.60 -7.54
CA THR A 308 16.07 6.95 -7.91
C THR A 308 14.99 7.98 -7.60
N PRO A 309 15.28 8.99 -6.74
CA PRO A 309 14.36 10.08 -6.50
C PRO A 309 14.06 10.82 -7.80
N ASP A 310 12.80 11.16 -8.01
CA ASP A 310 12.39 12.05 -9.09
C ASP A 310 12.44 13.50 -8.59
N GLU A 311 13.15 14.36 -9.31
CA GLU A 311 13.31 15.78 -8.95
C GLU A 311 12.07 16.62 -9.29
N PHE A 312 11.14 16.09 -10.09
CA PHE A 312 9.98 16.84 -10.60
C PHE A 312 8.65 16.50 -9.90
N ARG A 313 8.69 15.68 -8.85
CA ARG A 313 7.50 15.31 -8.07
C ARG A 313 7.87 14.93 -6.65
N PHE A 314 6.87 15.00 -5.79
CA PHE A 314 6.97 14.47 -4.46
C PHE A 314 7.18 12.94 -4.51
N ASN A 315 8.34 12.49 -4.03
CA ASN A 315 8.67 11.07 -3.94
C ASN A 315 7.88 10.43 -2.80
N THR A 316 6.82 9.68 -3.16
CA THR A 316 6.02 8.91 -2.20
C THR A 316 6.81 7.72 -1.64
N VAL A 317 7.78 7.25 -2.40
CA VAL A 317 8.68 6.15 -2.04
C VAL A 317 10.12 6.64 -2.24
N GLU A 318 10.88 6.68 -1.16
CA GLU A 318 12.29 7.05 -1.17
C GLU A 318 13.11 5.85 -0.67
N GLY A 319 14.06 5.39 -1.48
CA GLY A 319 14.91 4.25 -1.15
C GLY A 319 16.38 4.64 -1.22
N THR A 320 17.10 4.56 -0.10
CA THR A 320 18.56 4.73 -0.07
C THR A 320 19.17 3.49 0.53
N ASP A 321 20.00 2.79 -0.25
CA ASP A 321 20.53 1.48 0.09
C ASP A 321 19.37 0.55 0.56
N ARG A 322 19.51 -0.05 1.74
CA ARG A 322 18.52 -0.91 2.37
C ARG A 322 17.37 -0.18 3.07
N ARG A 323 17.39 1.15 3.15
CA ARG A 323 16.32 1.91 3.81
C ARG A 323 15.28 2.35 2.80
N LEU A 324 14.03 1.98 3.04
CA LEU A 324 12.88 2.38 2.26
C LEU A 324 11.92 3.20 3.14
N SER A 325 11.64 4.43 2.73
CA SER A 325 10.71 5.34 3.37
C SER A 325 9.46 5.48 2.50
N LEU A 326 8.31 5.11 3.05
CA LEU A 326 7.00 5.26 2.43
C LEU A 326 6.31 6.48 3.04
N ARG A 327 5.94 7.45 2.20
CA ARG A 327 5.24 8.68 2.57
C ARG A 327 4.04 8.85 1.67
N PHE A 328 2.86 8.54 2.19
CA PHE A 328 1.60 8.57 1.45
C PHE A 328 1.63 7.72 0.17
N ALA A 329 2.42 6.64 0.15
CA ALA A 329 2.56 5.76 -1.01
C ALA A 329 1.31 4.87 -1.21
N THR A 330 1.11 4.37 -2.42
CA THR A 330 0.11 3.33 -2.71
C THR A 330 0.78 2.01 -3.08
N LEU A 331 0.01 0.93 -3.10
CA LEU A 331 0.49 -0.35 -3.64
C LEU A 331 0.88 -0.22 -5.12
N ASP A 332 0.17 0.61 -5.88
CA ASP A 332 0.49 0.84 -7.29
C ASP A 332 1.84 1.58 -7.47
N ASP A 333 2.25 2.40 -6.49
CA ASP A 333 3.58 3.00 -6.48
C ASP A 333 4.68 1.95 -6.26
N LEU A 334 4.44 0.97 -5.38
CA LEU A 334 5.36 -0.15 -5.14
C LEU A 334 5.47 -1.07 -6.36
N ASP A 335 4.34 -1.37 -7.00
CA ASP A 335 4.29 -2.18 -8.23
C ASP A 335 5.02 -1.48 -9.38
N ARG A 336 4.83 -0.15 -9.53
CA ARG A 336 5.50 0.67 -10.56
C ARG A 336 7.02 0.71 -10.39
N LEU A 337 7.50 0.72 -9.15
CA LEU A 337 8.93 0.70 -8.81
C LEU A 337 9.51 -0.72 -8.72
N ALA A 338 8.72 -1.76 -9.04
CA ALA A 338 9.09 -3.17 -8.95
C ALA A 338 9.57 -3.60 -7.55
N LEU A 339 9.09 -2.94 -6.48
CA LEU A 339 9.52 -3.20 -5.10
C LEU A 339 8.71 -4.30 -4.42
N SER A 340 7.57 -4.70 -4.98
CA SER A 340 6.63 -5.64 -4.37
C SER A 340 7.26 -7.00 -4.02
N GLY A 341 8.35 -7.39 -4.69
CA GLY A 341 9.08 -8.64 -4.42
C GLY A 341 10.09 -8.59 -3.26
N LEU A 342 10.40 -7.41 -2.73
CA LEU A 342 11.48 -7.24 -1.75
C LEU A 342 11.08 -7.73 -0.35
N VAL A 343 12.04 -8.34 0.34
CA VAL A 343 11.88 -8.87 1.69
C VAL A 343 12.30 -7.82 2.72
N VAL A 344 11.41 -7.55 3.66
CA VAL A 344 11.62 -6.61 4.75
C VAL A 344 12.36 -7.32 5.89
N GLU A 345 13.50 -6.77 6.29
CA GLU A 345 14.28 -7.23 7.44
C GLU A 345 13.62 -6.76 8.75
N ALA A 346 13.31 -5.46 8.83
CA ALA A 346 12.66 -4.87 9.99
C ALA A 346 11.94 -3.57 9.59
N GLY A 347 10.77 -3.31 10.16
CA GLY A 347 10.09 -2.03 9.98
C GLY A 347 8.59 -2.16 10.07
N VAL A 348 7.95 -1.00 10.27
CA VAL A 348 6.52 -0.94 10.51
C VAL A 348 5.89 0.01 9.51
N VAL A 349 4.83 -0.44 8.85
CA VAL A 349 4.02 0.35 7.92
C VAL A 349 2.68 0.62 8.53
N THR A 350 2.26 1.88 8.49
CA THR A 350 0.91 2.30 8.78
C THR A 350 0.11 2.29 7.49
N VAL A 351 -0.87 1.40 7.41
CA VAL A 351 -1.83 1.31 6.30
C VAL A 351 -3.08 2.09 6.69
N ARG A 352 -3.38 3.15 5.94
CA ARG A 352 -4.61 3.93 6.07
C ARG A 352 -5.56 3.50 4.96
N VAL A 353 -6.72 2.95 5.29
CA VAL A 353 -7.74 2.53 4.32
C VAL A 353 -8.96 3.43 4.46
N TYR A 354 -9.50 3.86 3.33
CA TYR A 354 -10.68 4.71 3.25
C TYR A 354 -11.85 3.85 2.75
N LEU A 355 -12.84 3.66 3.62
CA LEU A 355 -14.01 2.82 3.36
C LEU A 355 -15.29 3.67 3.31
N SER A 356 -16.28 3.18 2.57
CA SER A 356 -17.62 3.77 2.58
C SER A 356 -18.25 3.64 3.98
N PRO A 357 -19.05 4.62 4.44
CA PRO A 357 -19.70 4.55 5.75
C PRO A 357 -20.57 3.29 5.88
N GLY A 358 -20.32 2.49 6.93
CA GLY A 358 -21.09 1.28 7.22
C GLY A 358 -20.58 -0.01 6.58
N GLN A 359 -19.52 0.05 5.77
CA GLN A 359 -18.87 -1.15 5.24
C GLN A 359 -18.07 -1.85 6.36
N ALA A 360 -18.39 -3.12 6.62
CA ALA A 360 -17.73 -3.90 7.66
C ALA A 360 -16.24 -4.10 7.32
N GLU A 361 -15.38 -3.89 8.31
CA GLU A 361 -13.96 -4.20 8.16
C GLU A 361 -13.77 -5.72 8.07
N GLY A 362 -13.58 -6.24 6.85
CA GLY A 362 -13.15 -7.62 6.61
C GLY A 362 -11.69 -7.86 6.99
N TYR A 363 -11.24 -7.36 8.14
CA TYR A 363 -9.86 -7.43 8.59
C TYR A 363 -9.76 -7.99 10.01
N SER A 364 -8.99 -9.07 10.16
CA SER A 364 -8.52 -9.51 11.47
C SER A 364 -7.14 -8.88 11.73
N PRO A 365 -6.94 -8.09 12.79
CA PRO A 365 -5.65 -7.56 13.20
C PRO A 365 -4.55 -8.63 13.29
N ASP A 366 -4.98 -9.84 13.62
CA ASP A 366 -4.13 -11.01 13.83
C ASP A 366 -4.11 -11.96 12.63
N ASP A 367 -4.49 -11.53 11.42
CA ASP A 367 -4.45 -12.41 10.23
C ASP A 367 -3.00 -12.94 10.04
N PRO A 368 -2.74 -14.22 10.35
CA PRO A 368 -1.40 -14.78 10.40
C PRO A 368 -0.93 -15.24 9.02
N ALA A 369 -1.75 -15.05 7.98
CA ALA A 369 -1.41 -15.48 6.64
C ALA A 369 -0.39 -14.51 6.05
N HIS A 370 0.88 -14.89 6.15
CA HIS A 370 2.02 -14.21 5.53
C HIS A 370 2.61 -15.10 4.45
N SER A 371 3.21 -14.50 3.43
CA SER A 371 3.96 -15.29 2.46
C SER A 371 5.16 -15.91 3.17
N ALA A 372 5.29 -17.25 3.12
CA ALA A 372 6.41 -17.92 3.74
C ALA A 372 7.66 -17.74 2.87
N VAL A 373 8.65 -16.99 3.38
CA VAL A 373 9.95 -16.84 2.74
C VAL A 373 10.82 -18.04 3.09
N ARG A 374 11.23 -18.81 2.07
CA ARG A 374 12.14 -19.95 2.21
C ARG A 374 13.44 -19.66 1.47
N ARG A 375 14.55 -20.11 2.02
CA ARG A 375 15.88 -19.91 1.44
C ARG A 375 16.49 -21.27 1.12
N VAL A 376 16.83 -21.49 -0.15
CA VAL A 376 17.64 -22.63 -0.58
C VAL A 376 19.08 -22.15 -0.66
N LEU A 377 19.93 -22.70 0.18
CA LEU A 377 21.34 -22.33 0.32
C LEU A 377 22.20 -23.48 -0.17
N PHE A 378 23.15 -23.19 -1.05
CA PHE A 378 24.20 -24.14 -1.43
C PHE A 378 25.51 -23.41 -1.72
N ALA A 379 26.62 -24.10 -1.54
CA ALA A 379 27.95 -23.56 -1.77
C ALA A 379 28.65 -24.31 -2.91
N HIS A 380 29.46 -23.61 -3.68
CA HIS A 380 30.32 -24.17 -4.72
C HIS A 380 31.68 -23.48 -4.73
N LYS A 381 32.66 -24.08 -5.41
CA LYS A 381 33.94 -23.42 -5.67
C LYS A 381 33.78 -22.40 -6.81
N PRO A 382 34.37 -21.20 -6.73
CA PRO A 382 34.33 -20.23 -7.82
C PRO A 382 34.82 -20.78 -9.18
N SER A 383 35.80 -21.70 -9.17
CA SER A 383 36.33 -22.37 -10.36
C SER A 383 35.37 -23.38 -11.01
N GLU A 384 34.31 -23.78 -10.30
CA GLU A 384 33.33 -24.79 -10.70
C GLU A 384 31.91 -24.17 -10.60
N PRO A 385 31.53 -23.25 -11.52
CA PRO A 385 30.26 -22.55 -11.43
C PRO A 385 29.08 -23.52 -11.65
N PRO A 386 28.02 -23.41 -10.85
CA PRO A 386 26.86 -24.27 -10.95
C PRO A 386 26.03 -23.88 -12.17
N ARG A 387 25.40 -24.88 -12.80
CA ARG A 387 24.37 -24.64 -13.80
C ARG A 387 23.03 -24.46 -13.10
N LEU A 388 22.55 -23.22 -13.05
CA LEU A 388 21.20 -22.90 -12.56
C LEU A 388 20.16 -23.38 -13.60
N LEU A 389 19.08 -24.00 -13.12
CA LEU A 389 17.96 -24.46 -13.96
C LEU A 389 16.68 -23.63 -13.78
N VAL A 390 16.73 -22.62 -12.90
CA VAL A 390 15.63 -21.71 -12.62
C VAL A 390 16.10 -20.27 -12.77
N ASP A 391 15.19 -19.43 -13.24
CA ASP A 391 15.36 -17.99 -13.34
C ASP A 391 14.44 -17.26 -12.34
N GLU A 392 14.70 -15.96 -12.14
CA GLU A 392 13.83 -15.10 -11.34
C GLU A 392 12.45 -14.99 -11.99
N GLY A 393 11.40 -15.33 -11.23
CA GLY A 393 10.01 -15.41 -11.69
C GLY A 393 9.46 -16.83 -11.82
N ASP A 394 10.31 -17.85 -11.84
CA ASP A 394 9.89 -19.24 -12.02
C ASP A 394 9.19 -19.83 -10.79
N ARG A 395 8.21 -20.70 -11.01
CA ARG A 395 7.55 -21.47 -9.95
C ARG A 395 8.28 -22.77 -9.71
N VAL A 396 8.64 -23.03 -8.46
CA VAL A 396 9.39 -24.21 -8.03
C VAL A 396 8.57 -24.95 -6.97
N ALA A 397 8.46 -26.27 -7.10
CA ALA A 397 7.84 -27.16 -6.11
C ALA A 397 8.90 -27.80 -5.19
N ILE A 398 8.44 -28.39 -4.08
CA ILE A 398 9.32 -29.14 -3.18
C ILE A 398 9.89 -30.34 -3.94
N GLY A 399 11.21 -30.49 -3.96
CA GLY A 399 11.92 -31.58 -4.61
C GLY A 399 12.38 -31.32 -6.05
N ASP A 400 11.95 -30.21 -6.66
CA ASP A 400 12.40 -29.78 -7.98
C ASP A 400 13.91 -29.48 -7.98
N THR A 401 14.58 -29.79 -9.08
CA THR A 401 16.01 -29.52 -9.24
C THR A 401 16.21 -28.05 -9.60
N VAL A 402 16.92 -27.33 -8.74
CA VAL A 402 17.11 -25.88 -8.85
C VAL A 402 18.48 -25.55 -9.47
N ALA A 403 19.49 -26.36 -9.15
CA ALA A 403 20.84 -26.20 -9.68
C ALA A 403 21.54 -27.57 -9.80
N VAL A 404 22.47 -27.66 -10.74
CA VAL A 404 23.39 -28.80 -10.89
C VAL A 404 24.82 -28.30 -10.68
N LEU A 405 25.52 -28.91 -9.72
CA LEU A 405 26.90 -28.62 -9.37
C LEU A 405 27.83 -29.43 -10.28
N GLU A 406 28.61 -28.77 -11.13
CA GLU A 406 29.67 -29.42 -11.91
C GLU A 406 30.92 -29.57 -11.05
N THR A 407 30.91 -30.57 -10.16
CA THR A 407 32.06 -30.85 -9.29
C THR A 407 33.13 -31.65 -10.01
N SER A 408 34.39 -31.39 -9.66
CA SER A 408 35.53 -32.22 -10.07
C SER A 408 35.33 -33.72 -9.79
N ALA A 409 34.68 -34.07 -8.67
CA ALA A 409 34.33 -35.45 -8.34
C ALA A 409 33.38 -36.10 -9.37
N LEU A 410 32.39 -35.36 -9.87
CA LEU A 410 31.47 -35.83 -10.91
C LEU A 410 32.21 -36.05 -12.24
N ALA A 411 33.13 -35.15 -12.60
CA ALA A 411 33.95 -35.28 -13.79
C ALA A 411 34.87 -36.52 -13.72
N THR A 412 35.56 -36.73 -12.60
CA THR A 412 36.40 -37.91 -12.39
C THR A 412 35.58 -39.20 -12.46
N ALA A 413 34.38 -39.24 -11.88
CA ALA A 413 33.53 -40.43 -11.93
C ALA A 413 33.00 -40.73 -13.34
N ARG A 414 32.78 -39.72 -14.19
CA ARG A 414 32.42 -39.92 -15.60
C ARG A 414 33.57 -40.53 -16.39
N LEU A 415 34.78 -39.98 -16.25
CA LEU A 415 36.00 -40.49 -16.89
C LEU A 415 36.29 -41.94 -16.48
N ASP A 416 36.16 -42.26 -15.19
CA ASP A 416 36.37 -43.61 -14.64
C ASP A 416 35.35 -44.63 -15.22
N VAL A 417 34.12 -44.21 -15.52
CA VAL A 417 33.15 -45.06 -16.23
C VAL A 417 33.54 -45.25 -17.69
N GLU A 418 34.01 -44.21 -18.37
CA GLU A 418 34.47 -44.30 -19.77
C GLU A 418 35.70 -45.23 -19.88
N GLU A 419 36.67 -45.08 -18.99
CA GLU A 419 37.85 -45.94 -18.91
C GLU A 419 37.47 -47.40 -18.63
N ALA A 420 36.61 -47.66 -17.63
CA ALA A 420 36.15 -49.01 -17.32
C ALA A 420 35.32 -49.65 -18.47
N GLN A 421 34.60 -48.85 -19.27
CA GLN A 421 33.93 -49.32 -20.48
C GLN A 421 34.92 -49.70 -21.56
N ALA A 422 35.96 -48.90 -21.77
CA ALA A 422 37.02 -49.17 -22.73
C ALA A 422 37.78 -50.46 -22.36
N ASP A 423 38.12 -50.66 -21.09
CA ASP A 423 38.78 -51.87 -20.59
C ASP A 423 37.96 -53.14 -20.84
N LEU A 424 36.64 -53.08 -20.57
CA LEU A 424 35.75 -54.21 -20.82
C LEU A 424 35.65 -54.51 -22.32
N ALA A 425 35.53 -53.48 -23.15
CA ALA A 425 35.49 -53.64 -24.59
C ALA A 425 36.81 -54.24 -25.13
N ALA A 426 37.95 -53.78 -24.62
CA ALA A 426 39.27 -54.32 -24.98
C ALA A 426 39.43 -55.79 -24.56
N ALA A 427 38.98 -56.16 -23.34
CA ALA A 427 38.99 -57.54 -22.87
C ALA A 427 38.10 -58.46 -23.70
N GLN A 428 36.95 -57.97 -24.18
CA GLN A 428 36.03 -58.73 -25.04
C GLN A 428 36.50 -58.84 -26.49
N ALA A 429 37.22 -57.83 -27.00
CA ALA A 429 37.72 -57.80 -28.37
C ALA A 429 39.07 -58.52 -28.56
N ALA A 430 39.75 -58.89 -27.47
CA ALA A 430 41.03 -59.60 -27.52
C ALA A 430 40.87 -60.94 -28.27
N ARG A 431 41.81 -61.22 -29.19
CA ARG A 431 41.84 -62.46 -29.97
C ARG A 431 42.90 -63.43 -29.43
N PRO A 432 42.67 -64.75 -29.53
CA PRO A 432 43.67 -65.72 -29.15
C PRO A 432 44.93 -65.56 -30.01
N PRO A 433 46.12 -65.81 -29.44
CA PRO A 433 47.36 -65.79 -30.21
C PRO A 433 47.30 -66.86 -31.32
N ALA A 434 47.78 -66.51 -32.52
CA ALA A 434 47.71 -67.37 -33.72
C ALA A 434 48.60 -68.63 -33.67
N SER A 435 49.27 -68.90 -32.54
CA SER A 435 50.21 -70.01 -32.40
C SER A 435 49.47 -71.34 -32.29
N GLY A 436 49.41 -72.07 -33.41
CA GLY A 436 48.94 -73.46 -33.46
C GLY A 436 47.43 -73.58 -33.54
N ASP A 437 46.83 -73.08 -34.62
CA ASP A 437 45.39 -73.19 -34.91
C ASP A 437 44.91 -74.65 -34.70
N PRO A 438 44.06 -74.89 -33.67
CA PRO A 438 43.52 -76.21 -33.37
C PRO A 438 42.74 -76.79 -34.55
N VAL A 439 42.13 -75.94 -35.38
CA VAL A 439 41.37 -76.38 -36.56
C VAL A 439 42.31 -76.98 -37.60
N ALA A 440 43.42 -76.31 -37.90
CA ALA A 440 44.45 -76.82 -38.80
C ALA A 440 45.12 -78.10 -38.26
N LEU A 441 45.37 -78.18 -36.95
CA LEU A 441 45.92 -79.38 -36.31
C LEU A 441 44.95 -80.57 -36.33
N ARG A 442 43.64 -80.34 -36.13
CA ARG A 442 42.60 -81.37 -36.28
C ARG A 442 42.54 -81.92 -37.70
N GLN A 443 42.62 -81.05 -38.71
CA GLN A 443 42.64 -81.47 -40.11
C GLN A 443 43.89 -82.31 -40.43
N ARG A 444 45.06 -81.88 -39.97
CA ARG A 444 46.32 -82.62 -40.14
C ARG A 444 46.31 -83.97 -39.40
N LEU A 445 45.74 -84.01 -38.20
CA LEU A 445 45.58 -85.25 -37.44
C LEU A 445 44.66 -86.24 -38.19
N ALA A 446 43.49 -85.79 -38.66
CA ALA A 446 42.57 -86.64 -39.42
C ALA A 446 43.23 -87.25 -40.67
N GLN A 447 44.06 -86.46 -41.38
CA GLN A 447 44.84 -86.95 -42.52
C GLN A 447 45.90 -87.99 -42.11
N ALA A 448 46.59 -87.78 -40.99
CA ALA A 448 47.59 -88.70 -40.46
C ALA A 448 46.98 -90.00 -39.94
N GLU A 449 45.81 -89.95 -39.29
CA GLU A 449 45.07 -91.13 -38.82
C GLU A 449 44.54 -91.97 -40.00
N ALA A 450 43.98 -91.32 -41.02
CA ALA A 450 43.56 -92.00 -42.24
C ALA A 450 44.75 -92.64 -42.97
N ARG A 451 45.92 -91.99 -42.97
CA ARG A 451 47.17 -92.57 -43.51
C ARG A 451 47.61 -93.77 -42.67
N ALA A 452 47.59 -93.67 -41.35
CA ALA A 452 47.96 -94.76 -40.45
C ALA A 452 47.04 -95.98 -40.63
N SER A 453 45.72 -95.79 -40.75
CA SER A 453 44.77 -96.88 -41.02
C SER A 453 45.09 -97.58 -42.34
N ARG A 454 45.28 -96.82 -43.43
CA ARG A 454 45.64 -97.40 -44.74
C ARG A 454 46.94 -98.19 -44.71
N VAL A 455 47.95 -97.71 -43.97
CA VAL A 455 49.25 -98.40 -43.84
C VAL A 455 49.11 -99.66 -42.99
N VAL A 456 48.25 -99.67 -41.96
CA VAL A 456 47.93 -100.85 -41.15
C VAL A 456 47.23 -101.92 -42.00
N ASP A 457 46.23 -101.53 -42.79
CA ASP A 457 45.48 -102.46 -43.66
C ASP A 457 46.40 -103.09 -44.71
N ARG A 458 47.25 -102.29 -45.38
CA ARG A 458 48.23 -102.77 -46.36
C ARG A 458 49.33 -103.65 -45.75
N HIS A 459 49.70 -103.42 -44.48
CA HIS A 459 50.61 -104.30 -43.76
C HIS A 459 49.99 -105.67 -43.47
N ALA A 460 48.69 -105.70 -43.08
CA ALA A 460 47.96 -106.95 -42.87
C ALA A 460 47.83 -107.80 -44.15
N GLU A 461 47.81 -107.14 -45.31
CA GLU A 461 47.86 -107.77 -46.64
C GLU A 461 49.29 -108.13 -47.10
N GLY A 462 50.33 -107.80 -46.33
CA GLY A 462 51.73 -108.13 -46.60
C GLY A 462 52.50 -107.15 -47.50
N PHE A 463 51.92 -106.00 -47.85
CA PHE A 463 52.50 -105.03 -48.80
C PHE A 463 53.44 -103.98 -48.18
N GLU A 464 53.49 -103.83 -46.86
CA GLU A 464 54.24 -102.77 -46.17
C GLU A 464 55.04 -103.34 -44.98
N PRO A 465 56.26 -102.84 -44.67
CA PRO A 465 57.02 -103.24 -43.48
C PRO A 465 56.40 -102.73 -42.15
N LEU A 466 56.65 -103.45 -41.06
CA LEU A 466 56.20 -103.06 -39.71
C LEU A 466 56.72 -101.68 -39.28
N ALA A 467 57.95 -101.33 -39.67
CA ALA A 467 58.54 -100.03 -39.38
C ALA A 467 57.74 -98.85 -39.97
N THR A 468 57.10 -99.03 -41.13
CA THR A 468 56.25 -98.01 -41.78
C THR A 468 54.94 -97.80 -40.99
N VAL A 469 54.39 -98.87 -40.42
CA VAL A 469 53.22 -98.83 -39.53
C VAL A 469 53.55 -98.08 -38.24
N GLU A 470 54.68 -98.39 -37.63
CA GLU A 470 55.16 -97.73 -36.41
C GLU A 470 55.45 -96.23 -36.65
N ALA A 471 56.08 -95.88 -37.77
CA ALA A 471 56.31 -94.50 -38.18
C ALA A 471 55.00 -93.72 -38.40
N ALA A 472 54.01 -94.32 -39.08
CA ALA A 472 52.70 -93.67 -39.29
C ALA A 472 51.91 -93.50 -37.98
N ARG A 473 51.98 -94.48 -37.07
CA ARG A 473 51.37 -94.42 -35.73
C ARG A 473 52.03 -93.35 -34.84
N SER A 474 53.37 -93.27 -34.86
CA SER A 474 54.12 -92.25 -34.10
C SER A 474 53.80 -90.83 -34.59
N ALA A 475 53.77 -90.59 -35.91
CA ALA A 475 53.42 -89.29 -36.47
C ALA A 475 51.97 -88.86 -36.11
N ALA A 476 51.02 -89.80 -36.09
CA ALA A 476 49.67 -89.54 -35.61
C ALA A 476 49.63 -89.24 -34.10
N ALA A 477 50.42 -89.96 -33.29
CA ALA A 477 50.53 -89.72 -31.85
C ALA A 477 51.15 -88.35 -31.53
N ASP A 478 52.19 -87.94 -32.27
CA ASP A 478 52.80 -86.61 -32.14
C ASP A 478 51.81 -85.49 -32.48
N LEU A 479 51.03 -85.65 -33.56
CA LEU A 479 49.98 -84.69 -33.92
C LEU A 479 48.84 -84.64 -32.89
N ARG A 480 48.47 -85.77 -32.27
CA ARG A 480 47.52 -85.78 -31.14
C ARG A 480 48.06 -85.00 -29.94
N SER A 481 49.33 -85.21 -29.60
CA SER A 481 49.99 -84.49 -28.51
C SER A 481 50.04 -82.98 -28.78
N GLN A 482 50.42 -82.58 -30.00
CA GLN A 482 50.44 -81.17 -30.43
C GLN A 482 49.05 -80.53 -30.39
N LEU A 483 48.02 -81.26 -30.84
CA LEU A 483 46.63 -80.78 -30.78
C LEU A 483 46.17 -80.61 -29.32
N ALA A 484 46.41 -81.61 -28.46
CA ALA A 484 46.05 -81.52 -27.04
C ALA A 484 46.75 -80.35 -26.34
N GLN A 485 48.03 -80.10 -26.64
CA GLN A 485 48.76 -78.94 -26.11
C GLN A 485 48.24 -77.61 -26.67
N ALA A 486 47.78 -77.56 -27.92
CA ALA A 486 47.18 -76.36 -28.52
C ALA A 486 45.78 -76.08 -27.94
N GLU A 487 44.95 -77.11 -27.77
CA GLU A 487 43.63 -77.00 -27.15
C GLU A 487 43.73 -76.61 -25.67
N ALA A 488 44.69 -77.16 -24.92
CA ALA A 488 44.95 -76.76 -23.52
C ALA A 488 45.36 -75.29 -23.42
N ARG A 489 46.27 -74.82 -24.28
CA ARG A 489 46.69 -73.40 -24.32
C ARG A 489 45.55 -72.46 -24.72
N ALA A 490 44.71 -72.86 -25.69
CA ALA A 490 43.54 -72.10 -26.08
C ALA A 490 42.51 -72.03 -24.94
N ALA A 491 42.26 -73.15 -24.25
CA ALA A 491 41.37 -73.20 -23.09
C ALA A 491 41.88 -72.34 -21.93
N GLU A 492 43.18 -72.38 -21.63
CA GLU A 492 43.82 -71.53 -20.62
C GLU A 492 43.71 -70.05 -20.98
N TRP A 493 43.98 -69.69 -22.24
CA TRP A 493 43.80 -68.32 -22.73
C TRP A 493 42.34 -67.87 -22.61
N HIS A 494 41.38 -68.70 -23.01
CA HIS A 494 39.94 -68.41 -22.87
C HIS A 494 39.53 -68.23 -21.40
N ALA A 495 40.05 -69.05 -20.49
CA ALA A 495 39.80 -68.92 -19.06
C ALA A 495 40.39 -67.62 -18.49
N GLN A 496 41.63 -67.27 -18.88
CA GLN A 496 42.27 -66.01 -18.48
C GLN A 496 41.53 -64.78 -19.05
N GLN A 497 41.09 -64.82 -20.31
CA GLN A 497 40.28 -63.72 -20.88
C GLN A 497 38.91 -63.61 -20.22
N ALA A 498 38.26 -64.74 -19.91
CA ALA A 498 37.00 -64.73 -19.17
C ALA A 498 37.17 -64.09 -17.79
N GLU A 499 38.27 -64.36 -17.09
CA GLU A 499 38.57 -63.71 -15.81
C GLU A 499 38.79 -62.20 -15.97
N ARG A 500 39.61 -61.77 -16.94
CA ARG A 500 39.82 -60.33 -17.22
C ARG A 500 38.52 -59.61 -17.57
N ALA A 501 37.65 -60.23 -18.36
CA ALA A 501 36.33 -59.68 -18.67
C ALA A 501 35.42 -59.61 -17.42
N ARG A 502 35.50 -60.59 -16.51
CA ARG A 502 34.79 -60.55 -15.22
C ARG A 502 35.29 -59.42 -14.34
N GLU A 503 36.60 -59.25 -14.21
CA GLU A 503 37.24 -58.19 -13.43
C GLU A 503 36.91 -56.79 -13.98
N ALA A 504 37.05 -56.59 -15.30
CA ALA A 504 36.68 -55.35 -15.98
C ALA A 504 35.18 -55.04 -15.83
N GLY A 505 34.33 -56.07 -15.94
CA GLY A 505 32.89 -55.94 -15.68
C GLY A 505 32.58 -55.56 -14.23
N ALA A 506 33.34 -56.08 -13.25
CA ALA A 506 33.23 -55.68 -11.85
C ALA A 506 33.72 -54.24 -11.62
N HIS A 507 34.79 -53.82 -12.30
CA HIS A 507 35.28 -52.45 -12.27
C HIS A 507 34.22 -51.48 -12.79
N LEU A 508 33.62 -51.76 -13.95
CA LEU A 508 32.56 -50.95 -14.54
C LEU A 508 31.34 -50.83 -13.61
N ARG A 509 30.94 -51.90 -12.92
CA ARG A 509 29.86 -51.84 -11.93
C ARG A 509 30.20 -50.89 -10.77
N ARG A 510 31.42 -50.94 -10.23
CA ARG A 510 31.87 -50.03 -9.17
C ARG A 510 31.96 -48.58 -9.65
N ALA A 511 32.47 -48.35 -10.86
CA ALA A 511 32.54 -47.05 -11.50
C ALA A 511 31.15 -46.42 -11.66
N ARG A 512 30.17 -47.19 -12.16
CA ARG A 512 28.77 -46.74 -12.30
C ARG A 512 28.13 -46.38 -10.96
N LEU A 513 28.38 -47.16 -9.90
CA LEU A 513 27.89 -46.84 -8.56
C LEU A 513 28.50 -45.55 -8.01
N ARG A 514 29.79 -45.29 -8.28
CA ARG A 514 30.45 -44.02 -7.92
C ARG A 514 29.85 -42.84 -8.70
N LEU A 515 29.64 -43.00 -10.00
CA LEU A 515 29.00 -41.97 -10.83
C LEU A 515 27.56 -41.67 -10.36
N ASP A 516 26.78 -42.69 -10.03
CA ASP A 516 25.41 -42.55 -9.53
C ASP A 516 25.35 -41.88 -8.15
N ARG A 517 26.36 -42.11 -7.29
CA ARG A 517 26.50 -41.38 -6.03
C ARG A 517 26.88 -39.90 -6.28
N ALA A 518 27.89 -39.65 -7.10
CA ALA A 518 28.33 -38.30 -7.43
C ALA A 518 27.24 -37.49 -8.15
N SER A 519 26.42 -38.11 -9.00
CA SER A 519 25.32 -37.44 -9.69
C SER A 519 24.18 -37.05 -8.76
N ARG A 520 23.86 -37.87 -7.75
CA ARG A 520 22.89 -37.53 -6.70
C ARG A 520 23.38 -36.36 -5.85
N ASP A 521 24.65 -36.36 -5.46
CA ASP A 521 25.24 -35.32 -4.62
C ASP A 521 25.42 -33.99 -5.39
N ALA A 522 25.55 -34.05 -6.72
CA ALA A 522 25.66 -32.89 -7.59
C ALA A 522 24.33 -32.14 -7.83
N VAL A 523 23.19 -32.69 -7.42
CA VAL A 523 21.87 -32.10 -7.69
C VAL A 523 21.35 -31.36 -6.47
N VAL A 524 21.13 -30.05 -6.61
CA VAL A 524 20.50 -29.22 -5.57
C VAL A 524 18.99 -29.21 -5.77
N ARG A 525 18.26 -29.77 -4.81
CA ARG A 525 16.78 -29.79 -4.82
C ARG A 525 16.21 -28.69 -3.93
N SER A 526 15.05 -28.19 -4.32
CA SER A 526 14.33 -27.21 -3.53
C SER A 526 13.74 -27.84 -2.26
N THR A 527 14.02 -27.23 -1.11
CA THR A 527 13.41 -27.58 0.19
C THR A 527 12.05 -26.91 0.40
N GLY A 528 11.58 -26.10 -0.55
CA GLY A 528 10.35 -25.31 -0.46
C GLY A 528 9.62 -25.16 -1.79
N ALA A 529 8.30 -24.97 -1.72
CA ALA A 529 7.51 -24.55 -2.87
C ALA A 529 7.33 -23.04 -2.85
N GLY A 530 7.44 -22.38 -4.01
CA GLY A 530 7.27 -20.94 -4.13
C GLY A 530 7.71 -20.40 -5.49
N VAL A 531 7.61 -19.09 -5.65
CA VAL A 531 8.17 -18.38 -6.80
C VAL A 531 9.60 -17.97 -6.46
N VAL A 532 10.56 -18.25 -7.35
CA VAL A 532 11.93 -17.74 -7.27
C VAL A 532 11.86 -16.23 -7.44
N ARG A 533 12.19 -15.48 -6.39
CA ARG A 533 12.19 -14.02 -6.47
C ARG A 533 13.56 -13.47 -6.80
N ARG A 534 14.60 -14.07 -6.23
CA ARG A 534 15.97 -13.61 -6.45
C ARG A 534 16.99 -14.73 -6.25
N ILE A 535 18.09 -14.66 -6.98
CA ILE A 535 19.24 -15.56 -6.85
C ILE A 535 20.47 -14.73 -6.48
N GLU A 536 20.87 -14.77 -5.21
CA GLU A 536 22.05 -14.06 -4.72
C GLU A 536 23.30 -14.94 -4.81
N ARG A 537 24.45 -14.33 -5.12
CA ARG A 537 25.77 -14.98 -5.08
C ARG A 537 26.67 -14.18 -4.15
N HIS A 538 27.23 -14.84 -3.15
CA HIS A 538 28.16 -14.25 -2.18
C HIS A 538 29.50 -14.98 -2.25
N ASP A 539 30.54 -14.27 -2.68
CA ASP A 539 31.91 -14.80 -2.74
C ASP A 539 32.61 -14.57 -1.40
N TYR A 540 33.00 -15.66 -0.73
CA TYR A 540 33.72 -15.63 0.55
C TYR A 540 35.23 -15.83 0.40
N GLY A 541 35.75 -15.81 -0.83
CA GLY A 541 37.16 -16.02 -1.16
C GLY A 541 37.35 -17.02 -2.30
N PRO A 542 38.59 -17.49 -2.54
CA PRO A 542 38.93 -18.33 -3.69
C PRO A 542 38.31 -19.73 -3.64
N ASP A 543 37.87 -20.20 -2.47
CA ASP A 543 37.42 -21.58 -2.26
C ASP A 543 35.91 -21.73 -2.06
N ARG A 544 35.16 -20.63 -1.89
CA ARG A 544 33.73 -20.70 -1.53
C ARG A 544 32.93 -19.52 -2.07
N THR A 545 31.98 -19.84 -2.94
CA THR A 545 30.85 -18.99 -3.31
C THR A 545 29.58 -19.62 -2.77
N GLU A 546 28.78 -18.87 -2.02
CA GLU A 546 27.42 -19.29 -1.64
C GLU A 546 26.40 -18.71 -2.62
N VAL A 547 25.49 -19.57 -3.07
CA VAL A 547 24.30 -19.17 -3.81
C VAL A 547 23.09 -19.31 -2.89
N ARG A 548 22.32 -18.22 -2.78
CA ARG A 548 21.07 -18.18 -2.02
C ARG A 548 19.92 -17.92 -2.97
N ILE A 549 19.00 -18.86 -3.02
CA ILE A 549 17.76 -18.75 -3.81
C ILE A 549 16.61 -18.45 -2.85
N VAL A 550 15.99 -17.29 -3.03
CA VAL A 550 14.87 -16.84 -2.20
C VAL A 550 13.56 -17.25 -2.87
N LEU A 551 12.85 -18.16 -2.22
CA LEU A 551 11.54 -18.64 -2.63
C LEU A 551 10.46 -17.98 -1.78
N VAL A 552 9.44 -17.43 -2.43
CA VAL A 552 8.28 -16.88 -1.74
C VAL A 552 7.09 -17.77 -2.04
N ALA A 553 6.59 -18.46 -1.02
CA ALA A 553 5.37 -19.26 -1.14
C ALA A 553 4.16 -18.33 -1.20
N PRO A 554 3.18 -18.59 -2.11
CA PRO A 554 1.95 -17.80 -2.16
C PRO A 554 1.18 -17.94 -0.85
N ARG A 555 0.58 -16.82 -0.42
CA ARG A 555 -0.24 -16.74 0.79
C ARG A 555 -1.36 -17.79 0.75
N PRO A 556 -1.55 -18.60 1.81
CA PRO A 556 -2.72 -19.46 1.91
C PRO A 556 -3.98 -18.58 2.01
N PRO A 557 -5.11 -18.95 1.35
CA PRO A 557 -6.33 -18.15 1.40
C PRO A 557 -6.77 -17.93 2.85
N SER A 558 -7.11 -16.69 3.19
CA SER A 558 -7.56 -16.35 4.55
C SER A 558 -8.81 -17.14 4.92
N THR A 559 -8.78 -17.80 6.07
CA THR A 559 -9.87 -18.63 6.58
C THR A 559 -11.17 -17.85 6.83
N THR A 560 -11.11 -16.52 6.82
CA THR A 560 -12.25 -15.62 7.06
C THR A 560 -13.20 -15.50 5.86
N SER A 561 -12.72 -15.70 4.63
CA SER A 561 -13.57 -15.66 3.43
C SER A 561 -14.51 -16.87 3.32
N ALA A 562 -14.06 -18.05 3.78
CA ALA A 562 -14.84 -19.30 3.70
C ALA A 562 -16.05 -19.35 4.66
N ALA A 563 -15.99 -18.64 5.79
CA ALA A 563 -17.07 -18.62 6.78
C ALA A 563 -18.26 -17.75 6.36
N SER A 564 -18.05 -16.78 5.47
CA SER A 564 -19.12 -15.87 5.02
C SER A 564 -19.98 -16.48 3.90
N GLN A 565 -19.44 -17.45 3.13
CA GLN A 565 -20.17 -18.09 2.03
C GLN A 565 -20.98 -19.33 2.46
N THR A 566 -20.72 -19.91 3.63
CA THR A 566 -21.40 -21.14 4.07
C THR A 566 -22.69 -20.90 4.86
N THR A 567 -23.04 -19.65 5.17
CA THR A 567 -24.23 -19.31 5.99
C THR A 567 -25.39 -18.69 5.21
N GLN A 568 -25.40 -18.81 3.87
CA GLN A 568 -26.52 -18.35 3.03
C GLN A 568 -27.31 -19.48 2.34
N GLY A 569 -27.01 -20.74 2.66
CA GLY A 569 -27.60 -21.90 2.00
C GLY A 569 -28.14 -22.95 2.95
N ARG A 570 -28.91 -22.56 3.98
CA ARG A 570 -29.79 -23.48 4.72
C ARG A 570 -30.81 -22.69 5.55
N ARG A 571 -32.02 -22.54 5.03
CA ARG A 571 -33.23 -22.41 5.84
C ARG A 571 -33.99 -23.74 5.79
N PRO A 572 -34.63 -24.17 6.90
CA PRO A 572 -35.49 -25.34 6.92
C PRO A 572 -36.73 -25.18 6.04
#